data_AF-A0A2D7SMF1-F1
#
_entry.id   AF-A0A2D7SMF1-F1
#
_cell.length_a   1.000
_cell.length_b   1.000
_cell.length_c   1.000
_cell.angle_alpha   90.00
_cell.angle_beta   90.00
_cell.angle_gamma   90.00
#
_symmetry.space_group_name_H-M   'P 1'
#
loop_
_entity.id
_entity.type
_entity.pdbx_description
1 polymer ?
#
loop_
_entity_poly.entity_id
_entity_poly.type
_entity_poly.pdbx_seq_one_letter_code
_entity_poly.pdbx_strand_id
1 'polypeptide(L)'
;MSIFFRHTSRNAAALFSTASQNPLSVTLYQYKICPFCNKVKALLDFCDIPYQTVEVNPLTKNEISFATNYRKVPQAHINGEHFVESSEIMRHILSKTDKIGNAEAGEMAQDWVRWADEKLAVLLFPNLVRTLGESRAAFSYVYSVPHFTATQKFLNHNVGGLAMWLASGKLKKKYGIKDEREALYSAVDHWTSDALENGKKSFAGGDKPHLGDVAVFGVLRSLQGLSIHKELLFEGSRPCLEKWYFDMEKEVGNSLEEVVSNP
;
A
#
# COMPACT_ATOMS: atom_id res chain seq x y z
N MET A 1 40.33 -55.76 -30.06
CA MET A 1 41.10 -55.06 -29.03
C MET A 1 40.92 -53.57 -29.26
N SER A 2 39.85 -52.99 -28.73
CA SER A 2 39.57 -51.55 -28.81
C SER A 2 39.10 -51.09 -27.43
N ILE A 3 39.86 -50.16 -26.88
CA ILE A 3 39.69 -49.52 -25.59
C ILE A 3 38.71 -48.36 -25.79
N PHE A 4 37.66 -48.25 -24.98
CA PHE A 4 36.93 -47.00 -24.80
C PHE A 4 36.79 -46.68 -23.31
N PHE A 5 37.09 -45.42 -23.03
CA PHE A 5 37.24 -44.80 -21.71
C PHE A 5 35.88 -44.38 -21.13
N ARG A 6 35.77 -44.53 -19.79
CA ARG A 6 35.01 -43.78 -18.78
C ARG A 6 33.85 -42.88 -19.23
N HIS A 7 32.72 -42.98 -18.52
CA HIS A 7 32.10 -41.85 -17.81
C HIS A 7 31.21 -42.37 -16.66
N THR A 8 31.73 -42.30 -15.43
CA THR A 8 30.93 -42.45 -14.21
C THR A 8 30.29 -41.10 -13.90
N SER A 9 29.00 -40.96 -14.21
CA SER A 9 28.21 -39.79 -13.82
C SER A 9 28.06 -39.77 -12.30
N ARG A 10 28.55 -38.69 -11.69
CA ARG A 10 28.29 -38.30 -10.30
C ARG A 10 26.82 -37.91 -10.18
N ASN A 11 26.01 -38.74 -9.52
CA ASN A 11 24.71 -38.32 -9.02
C ASN A 11 24.93 -37.39 -7.82
N ALA A 12 24.99 -36.09 -8.07
CA ALA A 12 24.78 -35.08 -7.03
C ALA A 12 23.27 -35.05 -6.75
N ALA A 13 22.84 -35.77 -5.71
CA ALA A 13 21.51 -35.62 -5.17
C ALA A 13 21.40 -34.20 -4.58
N ALA A 14 20.72 -33.31 -5.29
CA ALA A 14 20.33 -32.02 -4.75
C ALA A 14 19.38 -32.28 -3.59
N LEU A 15 19.80 -31.91 -2.38
CA LEU A 15 18.95 -31.79 -1.21
C LEU A 15 17.98 -30.64 -1.48
N PHE A 16 16.80 -30.94 -2.01
CA PHE A 16 15.68 -30.03 -1.95
C PHE A 16 15.27 -29.95 -0.47
N SER A 17 15.68 -28.87 0.18
CA SER A 17 15.08 -28.44 1.44
C SER A 17 13.61 -28.17 1.17
N THR A 18 12.75 -29.09 1.60
CA THR A 18 11.31 -28.86 1.66
C THR A 18 11.06 -27.86 2.77
N ALA A 19 11.10 -26.57 2.45
CA ALA A 19 10.56 -25.54 3.33
C ALA A 19 9.06 -25.82 3.46
N SER A 20 8.69 -26.57 4.50
CA SER A 20 7.33 -26.62 5.00
C SER A 20 7.01 -25.23 5.55
N GLN A 21 6.54 -24.34 4.69
CA GLN A 21 6.02 -23.04 5.09
C GLN A 21 4.51 -23.14 4.94
N ASN A 22 3.81 -23.26 6.07
CA ASN A 22 2.38 -23.01 6.07
C ASN A 22 2.15 -21.62 5.44
N PRO A 23 1.16 -21.46 4.57
CA PRO A 23 0.87 -20.17 3.95
C PRO A 23 0.66 -19.11 5.05
N LEU A 24 1.21 -17.91 4.85
CA LEU A 24 1.07 -16.82 5.80
C LEU A 24 -0.41 -16.50 6.01
N SER A 25 -0.89 -16.62 7.24
CA SER A 25 -2.21 -16.15 7.63
C SER A 25 -2.09 -14.70 8.05
N VAL A 26 -2.70 -13.78 7.28
CA VAL A 26 -2.61 -12.33 7.50
C VAL A 26 -4.00 -11.75 7.69
N THR A 27 -4.24 -11.09 8.83
CA THR A 27 -5.40 -10.25 9.08
C THR A 27 -4.94 -8.81 9.28
N LEU A 28 -5.33 -7.91 8.38
CA LEU A 28 -4.94 -6.51 8.35
C LEU A 28 -6.09 -5.60 8.83
N TYR A 29 -5.87 -4.90 9.93
CA TYR A 29 -6.76 -3.87 10.45
C TYR A 29 -6.43 -2.54 9.79
N GLN A 30 -7.37 -1.97 9.04
CA GLN A 30 -7.10 -0.85 8.15
C GLN A 30 -8.15 0.27 8.19
N TYR A 31 -7.82 1.37 7.52
CA TYR A 31 -8.81 2.17 6.82
C TYR A 31 -8.62 1.99 5.30
N LYS A 32 -9.70 1.78 4.55
CA LYS A 32 -9.66 1.53 3.09
C LYS A 32 -8.93 2.63 2.31
N ILE A 33 -9.09 3.88 2.74
CA ILE A 33 -8.46 5.05 2.11
C ILE A 33 -7.10 5.43 2.71
N CYS A 34 -6.55 4.62 3.62
CA CYS A 34 -5.27 4.94 4.27
C CYS A 34 -4.09 4.56 3.35
N PRO A 35 -3.16 5.49 3.06
CA PRO A 35 -2.01 5.21 2.22
C PRO A 35 -1.10 4.14 2.82
N PHE A 36 -0.87 4.17 4.13
CA PHE A 36 -0.04 3.17 4.81
C PHE A 36 -0.65 1.77 4.79
N CYS A 37 -1.98 1.66 4.83
CA CYS A 37 -2.68 0.38 4.70
C CYS A 37 -2.57 -0.15 3.27
N ASN A 38 -2.82 0.69 2.27
CA ASN A 38 -2.74 0.29 0.86
C ASN A 38 -1.31 -0.05 0.41
N LYS A 39 -0.29 0.55 1.05
CA LYS A 39 1.12 0.16 0.90
C LYS A 39 1.36 -1.30 1.32
N VAL A 40 0.84 -1.71 2.49
CA VAL A 40 0.91 -3.12 2.94
C VAL A 40 0.12 -4.03 2.00
N LYS A 41 -1.10 -3.61 1.60
CA LYS A 41 -1.91 -4.37 0.64
C LYS A 41 -1.20 -4.57 -0.69
N ALA A 42 -0.52 -3.54 -1.21
CA ALA A 42 0.20 -3.63 -2.47
C ALA A 42 1.34 -4.64 -2.39
N LEU A 43 2.04 -4.69 -1.26
CA LEU A 43 3.06 -5.71 -1.02
C LEU A 43 2.45 -7.12 -0.96
N LEU A 44 1.36 -7.30 -0.21
CA LEU A 44 0.68 -8.60 -0.10
C LEU A 44 0.19 -9.10 -1.47
N ASP A 45 -0.50 -8.24 -2.23
CA ASP A 45 -0.98 -8.53 -3.58
C ASP A 45 0.22 -8.89 -4.50
N PHE A 46 1.27 -8.06 -4.52
CA PHE A 46 2.47 -8.29 -5.35
C PHE A 46 3.19 -9.61 -5.04
N CYS A 47 3.20 -10.00 -3.76
CA CYS A 47 3.80 -11.25 -3.30
C CYS A 47 2.88 -12.47 -3.42
N ASP A 48 1.69 -12.34 -4.02
CA ASP A 48 0.66 -13.39 -4.10
C ASP A 48 0.27 -13.96 -2.72
N ILE A 49 0.22 -13.11 -1.68
CA ILE A 49 -0.15 -13.52 -0.32
C ILE A 49 -1.61 -13.16 -0.08
N PRO A 50 -2.52 -14.14 0.12
CA PRO A 50 -3.89 -13.88 0.50
C PRO A 50 -3.98 -13.25 1.90
N TYR A 51 -4.91 -12.33 2.10
CA TYR A 51 -5.09 -11.66 3.39
C TYR A 51 -6.53 -11.26 3.63
N GLN A 52 -6.88 -11.22 4.90
CA GLN A 52 -8.17 -10.70 5.36
C GLN A 52 -8.02 -9.24 5.77
N THR A 53 -9.04 -8.43 5.53
CA THR A 53 -9.11 -7.06 6.05
C THR A 53 -10.26 -6.85 7.02
N VAL A 54 -9.94 -6.15 8.11
CA VAL A 54 -10.91 -5.68 9.10
C VAL A 54 -10.92 -4.16 9.03
N GLU A 55 -12.05 -3.60 8.59
CA GLU A 55 -12.20 -2.15 8.57
C GLU A 55 -12.38 -1.61 9.99
N VAL A 56 -11.47 -0.76 10.42
CA VAL A 56 -11.53 -0.15 11.75
C VAL A 56 -12.49 1.03 11.69
N ASN A 57 -13.39 1.16 12.67
CA ASN A 57 -14.25 2.32 12.79
C ASN A 57 -13.42 3.54 13.24
N PRO A 58 -13.29 4.60 12.43
CA PRO A 58 -12.46 5.76 12.78
C PRO A 58 -12.87 6.47 14.08
N LEU A 59 -14.16 6.39 14.45
CA LEU A 59 -14.70 7.06 15.63
C LEU A 59 -14.50 6.24 16.91
N THR A 60 -14.79 4.94 16.88
CA THR A 60 -14.76 4.09 18.09
C THR A 60 -13.45 3.30 18.22
N LYS A 61 -12.85 2.90 17.10
CA LYS A 61 -11.64 2.06 17.03
C LYS A 61 -11.77 0.78 17.86
N ASN A 62 -12.95 0.17 17.86
CA ASN A 62 -13.25 -1.02 18.66
C ASN A 62 -12.52 -2.25 18.13
N GLU A 63 -12.36 -2.32 16.81
CA GLU A 63 -11.74 -3.44 16.08
C GLU A 63 -10.24 -3.57 16.40
N ILE A 64 -9.61 -2.53 16.95
CA ILE A 64 -8.21 -2.53 17.40
C ILE A 64 -8.08 -2.25 18.90
N SER A 65 -9.14 -2.51 19.67
CA SER A 65 -9.16 -2.24 21.11
C SER A 65 -8.20 -3.13 21.91
N PHE A 66 -7.78 -4.27 21.35
CA PHE A 66 -6.76 -5.15 21.92
C PHE A 66 -5.36 -4.49 21.97
N ALA A 67 -5.08 -3.52 21.09
CA ALA A 67 -3.84 -2.76 21.09
C ALA A 67 -3.93 -1.60 22.08
N THR A 68 -3.50 -1.85 23.33
CA THR A 68 -3.65 -0.90 24.45
C THR A 68 -2.91 0.41 24.24
N ASN A 69 -1.67 0.36 23.71
CA ASN A 69 -0.80 1.54 23.58
C ASN A 69 -0.71 2.09 22.15
N TYR A 70 -1.43 1.51 21.18
CA TYR A 70 -1.33 1.90 19.78
C TYR A 70 -2.70 1.88 19.08
N ARG A 71 -3.24 3.07 18.78
CA ARG A 71 -4.60 3.26 18.25
C ARG A 71 -4.62 3.85 16.83
N LYS A 72 -3.66 3.43 16.01
CA LYS A 72 -3.56 3.78 14.59
C LYS A 72 -3.57 2.51 13.72
N VAL A 73 -3.77 2.69 12.43
CA VAL A 73 -3.71 1.64 11.39
C VAL A 73 -2.58 1.97 10.41
N PRO A 74 -2.01 0.99 9.69
CA PRO A 74 -2.33 -0.44 9.75
C PRO A 74 -1.85 -1.12 11.02
N GLN A 75 -2.55 -2.20 11.39
CA GLN A 75 -2.06 -3.23 12.31
C GLN A 75 -2.32 -4.59 11.66
N ALA A 76 -1.49 -5.59 11.94
CA ALA A 76 -1.69 -6.92 11.38
C ALA A 76 -1.51 -8.01 12.42
N HIS A 77 -2.32 -9.05 12.34
CA HIS A 77 -1.97 -10.37 12.87
C HIS A 77 -1.38 -11.19 11.74
N ILE A 78 -0.14 -11.66 11.92
CA ILE A 78 0.55 -12.55 10.97
C ILE A 78 0.91 -13.82 11.71
N ASN A 79 0.31 -14.95 11.33
CA ASN A 79 0.48 -16.26 11.99
C ASN A 79 0.25 -16.20 13.53
N GLY A 80 -0.68 -15.35 13.98
CA GLY A 80 -1.00 -15.16 15.39
C GLY A 80 -0.13 -14.15 16.14
N GLU A 81 0.93 -13.62 15.53
CA GLU A 81 1.74 -12.54 16.09
C GLU A 81 1.20 -11.17 15.68
N HIS A 82 1.20 -10.19 16.60
CA HIS A 82 0.67 -8.85 16.37
C HIS A 82 1.77 -7.85 16.03
N PHE A 83 1.58 -7.16 14.90
CA PHE A 83 2.47 -6.14 14.37
C PHE A 83 1.72 -4.82 14.20
N VAL A 84 2.40 -3.72 14.51
CA VAL A 84 1.90 -2.35 14.31
C VAL A 84 2.84 -1.61 13.38
N GLU A 85 2.42 -0.47 12.82
CA GLU A 85 3.18 0.31 11.83
C GLU A 85 3.40 -0.43 10.50
N SER A 86 3.15 0.28 9.39
CA SER A 86 3.26 -0.32 8.05
C SER A 86 4.65 -0.89 7.76
N SER A 87 5.71 -0.23 8.22
CA SER A 87 7.09 -0.63 7.93
C SER A 87 7.53 -1.89 8.68
N GLU A 88 7.01 -2.13 9.89
CA GLU A 88 7.27 -3.37 10.62
C GLU A 88 6.53 -4.55 9.99
N ILE A 89 5.24 -4.34 9.65
CA ILE A 89 4.41 -5.32 8.95
C ILE A 89 5.07 -5.73 7.62
N MET A 90 5.47 -4.75 6.80
CA MET A 90 6.14 -5.03 5.52
C MET A 90 7.46 -5.76 5.71
N ARG A 91 8.28 -5.37 6.70
CA ARG A 91 9.55 -6.05 6.99
C ARG A 91 9.32 -7.51 7.38
N HIS A 92 8.30 -7.79 8.20
CA HIS A 92 7.96 -9.16 8.57
C HIS A 92 7.52 -9.96 7.34
N ILE A 93 6.63 -9.42 6.50
CA ILE A 93 6.18 -10.08 5.26
C ILE A 93 7.38 -10.40 4.35
N LEU A 94 8.26 -9.42 4.11
CA LEU A 94 9.47 -9.58 3.29
C LEU A 94 10.41 -10.67 3.85
N SER A 95 10.48 -10.84 5.17
CA SER A 95 11.30 -11.91 5.78
C SER A 95 10.74 -13.32 5.55
N LYS A 96 9.52 -13.44 5.00
CA LYS A 96 8.79 -14.70 4.81
C LYS A 96 8.51 -15.01 3.34
N THR A 97 8.99 -14.19 2.40
CA THR A 97 8.77 -14.37 0.96
C THR A 97 10.02 -14.06 0.16
N ASP A 98 10.26 -14.84 -0.88
CA ASP A 98 11.38 -14.64 -1.82
C ASP A 98 10.95 -13.91 -3.11
N LYS A 99 9.67 -13.47 -3.19
CA LYS A 99 9.09 -12.75 -4.34
C LYS A 99 9.78 -11.41 -4.61
N ILE A 100 10.26 -10.75 -3.57
CA ILE A 100 11.10 -9.56 -3.68
C ILE A 100 12.48 -9.95 -3.18
N GLY A 101 13.44 -10.05 -4.09
CA GLY A 101 14.81 -10.38 -3.75
C GLY A 101 15.53 -9.24 -3.03
N ASN A 102 16.70 -9.54 -2.47
CA ASN A 102 17.53 -8.54 -1.78
C ASN A 102 17.93 -7.37 -2.69
N ALA A 103 18.05 -7.60 -4.00
CA ALA A 103 18.37 -6.53 -4.95
C ALA A 103 17.18 -5.57 -5.12
N GLU A 104 15.97 -6.10 -5.24
CA GLU A 104 14.71 -5.35 -5.36
C GLU A 104 14.30 -4.67 -4.04
N ALA A 105 14.85 -5.12 -2.91
CA ALA A 105 14.71 -4.51 -1.59
C ALA A 105 15.95 -3.69 -1.15
N GLY A 106 16.89 -3.43 -2.07
CA GLY A 106 18.15 -2.74 -1.80
C GLY A 106 18.00 -1.27 -1.37
N GLU A 107 19.11 -0.59 -1.12
CA GLU A 107 19.17 0.76 -0.54
C GLU A 107 18.31 1.78 -1.29
N MET A 108 18.44 1.83 -2.63
CA MET A 108 17.63 2.70 -3.49
C MET A 108 16.12 2.47 -3.31
N ALA A 109 15.70 1.20 -3.23
CA ALA A 109 14.29 0.87 -3.03
C ALA A 109 13.81 1.34 -1.65
N GLN A 110 14.64 1.16 -0.61
CA GLN A 110 14.33 1.63 0.75
C GLN A 110 14.22 3.16 0.85
N ASP A 111 15.02 3.90 0.09
CA ASP A 111 14.91 5.35 0.04
C ASP A 111 13.59 5.81 -0.56
N TRP A 112 13.13 5.15 -1.62
CA TRP A 112 11.80 5.40 -2.17
C TRP A 112 10.66 4.95 -1.26
N VAL A 113 10.81 3.85 -0.52
CA VAL A 113 9.85 3.44 0.53
C VAL A 113 9.74 4.53 1.60
N ARG A 114 10.87 5.05 2.07
CA ARG A 114 10.94 6.12 3.08
C ARG A 114 10.33 7.41 2.54
N TRP A 115 10.64 7.77 1.30
CA TRP A 115 10.04 8.91 0.61
C TRP A 115 8.52 8.77 0.48
N ALA A 116 8.02 7.57 0.12
CA ALA A 116 6.59 7.30 0.03
C ALA A 116 5.88 7.56 1.36
N ASP A 117 6.50 7.20 2.49
CA ASP A 117 5.95 7.41 3.83
C ASP A 117 6.02 8.86 4.30
N GLU A 118 7.19 9.50 4.14
CA GLU A 118 7.49 10.79 4.75
C GLU A 118 7.09 11.98 3.89
N LYS A 119 7.03 11.79 2.56
CA LYS A 119 6.77 12.86 1.59
C LYS A 119 5.45 12.64 0.86
N LEU A 120 5.21 11.46 0.29
CA LEU A 120 4.02 11.26 -0.52
C LEU A 120 2.75 11.06 0.32
N ALA A 121 2.74 10.09 1.23
CA ALA A 121 1.56 9.70 2.00
C ALA A 121 0.95 10.85 2.81
N VAL A 122 1.79 11.76 3.32
CA VAL A 122 1.34 12.92 4.10
C VAL A 122 0.59 13.97 3.26
N LEU A 123 0.74 13.96 1.93
CA LEU A 123 0.07 14.87 1.01
C LEU A 123 -1.32 14.37 0.59
N LEU A 124 -1.58 13.07 0.70
CA LEU A 124 -2.83 12.47 0.22
C LEU A 124 -4.03 12.93 1.04
N PHE A 125 -3.96 12.81 2.37
CA PHE A 125 -5.12 13.11 3.21
C PHE A 125 -5.61 14.57 3.07
N PRO A 126 -4.75 15.61 3.06
CA PRO A 126 -5.17 16.98 2.76
C PRO A 126 -5.94 17.12 1.44
N ASN A 127 -5.57 16.35 0.42
CA ASN A 127 -6.28 16.33 -0.87
C ASN A 127 -7.66 15.66 -0.81
N LEU A 128 -7.87 14.72 0.12
CA LEU A 128 -9.16 14.06 0.34
C LEU A 128 -10.18 14.96 1.03
N VAL A 129 -9.72 15.96 1.79
CA VAL A 129 -10.57 16.79 2.67
C VAL A 129 -10.49 18.28 2.35
N ARG A 130 -10.04 18.63 1.13
CA ARG A 130 -9.89 20.01 0.67
C ARG A 130 -11.23 20.75 0.61
N THR A 131 -12.26 20.11 0.05
CA THR A 131 -13.65 20.59 0.11
C THR A 131 -14.54 19.66 0.94
N LEU A 132 -15.68 20.16 1.39
CA LEU A 132 -16.66 19.34 2.11
C LEU A 132 -17.24 18.21 1.23
N GLY A 133 -17.39 18.47 -0.07
CA GLY A 133 -17.85 17.47 -1.05
C GLY A 133 -16.85 16.33 -1.21
N GLU A 134 -15.56 16.66 -1.41
CA GLU A 134 -14.49 15.66 -1.48
C GLU A 134 -14.37 14.87 -0.18
N SER A 135 -14.45 15.54 0.97
CA SER A 135 -14.37 14.88 2.27
C SER A 135 -15.49 13.85 2.44
N ARG A 136 -16.74 14.22 2.14
CA ARG A 136 -17.86 13.26 2.20
C ARG A 136 -17.67 12.11 1.20
N ALA A 137 -17.22 12.41 -0.03
CA ALA A 137 -16.94 11.38 -1.03
C ALA A 137 -15.87 10.39 -0.55
N ALA A 138 -14.78 10.89 0.05
CA ALA A 138 -13.72 10.06 0.62
C ALA A 138 -14.22 9.15 1.75
N PHE A 139 -15.21 9.57 2.54
CA PHE A 139 -15.81 8.75 3.59
C PHE A 139 -16.99 7.88 3.10
N SER A 140 -17.37 7.92 1.82
CA SER A 140 -18.51 7.13 1.30
C SER A 140 -18.29 5.62 1.35
N TYR A 141 -17.03 5.16 1.38
CA TYR A 141 -16.71 3.73 1.43
C TYR A 141 -17.28 3.03 2.67
N VAL A 142 -17.55 3.76 3.76
CA VAL A 142 -18.09 3.19 5.00
C VAL A 142 -19.44 2.51 4.78
N TYR A 143 -20.21 2.92 3.77
CA TYR A 143 -21.47 2.26 3.42
C TYR A 143 -21.28 0.83 2.91
N SER A 144 -20.12 0.54 2.31
CA SER A 144 -19.74 -0.80 1.83
C SER A 144 -19.16 -1.72 2.92
N VAL A 145 -18.93 -1.21 4.14
CA VAL A 145 -18.35 -1.99 5.24
C VAL A 145 -19.44 -2.88 5.87
N PRO A 146 -19.32 -4.21 5.85
CA PRO A 146 -20.42 -5.09 6.28
C PRO A 146 -20.77 -4.99 7.76
N HIS A 147 -19.77 -4.98 8.65
CA HIS A 147 -19.95 -5.00 10.11
C HIS A 147 -20.32 -3.64 10.72
N PHE A 148 -20.31 -2.56 9.95
CA PHE A 148 -20.77 -1.26 10.45
C PHE A 148 -22.30 -1.19 10.47
N THR A 149 -22.86 -0.84 11.62
CA THR A 149 -24.28 -0.53 11.77
C THR A 149 -24.68 0.68 10.92
N ALA A 150 -25.97 0.79 10.57
CA ALA A 150 -26.48 1.93 9.80
C ALA A 150 -26.14 3.28 10.45
N THR A 151 -26.20 3.37 11.77
CA THR A 151 -25.83 4.57 12.52
C THR A 151 -24.34 4.88 12.42
N GLN A 152 -23.47 3.87 12.57
CA GLN A 152 -22.02 4.06 12.41
C GLN A 152 -21.68 4.51 10.99
N LYS A 153 -22.31 3.94 9.96
CA LYS A 153 -22.14 4.35 8.56
C LYS A 153 -22.51 5.82 8.37
N PHE A 154 -23.70 6.20 8.84
CA PHE A 154 -24.19 7.58 8.74
C PHE A 154 -23.27 8.58 9.46
N LEU A 155 -22.85 8.27 10.70
CA LEU A 155 -21.99 9.13 11.51
C LEU A 155 -20.60 9.28 10.88
N ASN A 156 -19.96 8.17 10.48
CA ASN A 156 -18.66 8.23 9.84
C ASN A 156 -18.70 9.05 8.54
N HIS A 157 -19.73 8.84 7.71
CA HIS A 157 -19.86 9.56 6.46
C HIS A 157 -20.07 11.07 6.64
N ASN A 158 -21.06 11.45 7.46
CA ASN A 158 -21.48 12.86 7.56
C ASN A 158 -20.67 13.64 8.59
N VAL A 159 -20.55 13.10 9.79
CA VAL A 159 -19.87 13.77 10.91
C VAL A 159 -18.36 13.62 10.78
N GLY A 160 -17.88 12.42 10.43
CA GLY A 160 -16.46 12.20 10.15
C GLY A 160 -15.97 13.07 9.00
N GLY A 161 -16.67 13.08 7.86
CA GLY A 161 -16.35 13.95 6.73
C GLY A 161 -16.33 15.44 7.08
N LEU A 162 -17.31 15.92 7.85
CA LEU A 162 -17.33 17.32 8.31
C LEU A 162 -16.17 17.64 9.24
N ALA A 163 -15.91 16.80 10.24
CA ALA A 163 -14.83 16.99 11.21
C ALA A 163 -13.46 17.02 10.52
N MET A 164 -13.22 16.13 9.56
CA MET A 164 -11.95 16.10 8.85
C MET A 164 -11.76 17.29 7.90
N TRP A 165 -12.83 17.77 7.25
CA TRP A 165 -12.79 19.03 6.49
C TRP A 165 -12.45 20.22 7.37
N LEU A 166 -13.04 20.34 8.58
CA LEU A 166 -12.67 21.38 9.54
C LEU A 166 -11.23 21.25 10.05
N ALA A 167 -10.70 20.03 10.12
CA ALA A 167 -9.32 19.76 10.50
C ALA A 167 -8.29 19.96 9.37
N SER A 168 -8.72 20.11 8.12
CA SER A 168 -7.86 20.24 6.93
C SER A 168 -6.79 21.33 7.10
N GLY A 169 -7.16 22.52 7.58
CA GLY A 169 -6.23 23.63 7.80
C GLY A 169 -5.12 23.31 8.81
N LYS A 170 -5.42 22.50 9.84
CA LYS A 170 -4.40 22.04 10.81
C LYS A 170 -3.42 21.07 10.16
N LEU A 171 -3.91 20.18 9.30
CA LEU A 171 -3.08 19.24 8.55
C LEU A 171 -2.16 19.97 7.58
N LYS A 172 -2.69 20.94 6.83
CA LYS A 172 -1.90 21.81 5.96
C LYS A 172 -0.77 22.50 6.72
N LYS A 173 -1.09 23.12 7.86
CA LYS A 173 -0.10 23.79 8.70
C LYS A 173 0.96 22.82 9.23
N LYS A 174 0.56 21.62 9.67
CA LYS A 174 1.47 20.58 10.19
C LYS A 174 2.52 20.16 9.16
N TYR A 175 2.11 20.01 7.89
CA TYR A 175 2.98 19.54 6.82
C TYR A 175 3.51 20.66 5.91
N GLY A 176 3.28 21.93 6.25
CA GLY A 176 3.76 23.08 5.47
C GLY A 176 3.11 23.23 4.08
N ILE A 177 1.88 22.74 3.90
CA ILE A 177 1.19 22.72 2.60
C ILE A 177 0.45 24.05 2.38
N LYS A 178 0.82 24.77 1.32
CA LYS A 178 0.12 25.99 0.88
C LYS A 178 -1.08 25.65 0.01
N ASP A 179 -0.81 24.95 -1.10
CA ASP A 179 -1.80 24.38 -2.01
C ASP A 179 -1.67 22.85 -2.03
N GLU A 180 -2.77 22.16 -1.74
CA GLU A 180 -2.81 20.70 -1.63
C GLU A 180 -2.56 20.00 -2.96
N ARG A 181 -3.11 20.55 -4.05
CA ARG A 181 -3.00 19.95 -5.39
C ARG A 181 -1.61 20.17 -5.93
N GLU A 182 -1.11 21.41 -5.89
CA GLU A 182 0.25 21.75 -6.32
C GLU A 182 1.29 20.89 -5.59
N ALA A 183 1.17 20.75 -4.25
CA ALA A 183 2.11 19.95 -3.48
C ALA A 183 2.12 18.47 -3.88
N LEU A 184 0.94 17.87 -4.09
CA LEU A 184 0.83 16.47 -4.53
C LEU A 184 1.39 16.30 -5.96
N TYR A 185 1.05 17.23 -6.84
CA TYR A 185 1.48 17.26 -8.22
C TYR A 185 3.00 17.37 -8.33
N SER A 186 3.64 18.28 -7.60
CA SER A 186 5.09 18.39 -7.55
C SER A 186 5.77 17.14 -6.98
N ALA A 187 5.18 16.51 -5.96
CA ALA A 187 5.72 15.27 -5.40
C ALA A 187 5.68 14.11 -6.41
N VAL A 188 4.59 14.00 -7.15
CA VAL A 188 4.45 13.02 -8.23
C VAL A 188 5.39 13.33 -9.40
N ASP A 189 5.54 14.60 -9.78
CA ASP A 189 6.45 14.99 -10.85
C ASP A 189 7.90 14.64 -10.47
N HIS A 190 8.30 14.86 -9.22
CA HIS A 190 9.59 14.42 -8.69
C HIS A 190 9.77 12.90 -8.76
N TRP A 191 8.77 12.10 -8.40
CA TRP A 191 8.82 10.64 -8.58
C TRP A 191 9.05 10.26 -10.04
N THR A 192 8.27 10.84 -10.97
CA THR A 192 8.38 10.52 -12.40
C THR A 192 9.71 10.98 -13.01
N SER A 193 10.24 12.11 -12.55
CA SER A 193 11.53 12.64 -13.00
C SER A 193 12.68 11.77 -12.51
N ASP A 194 12.74 11.52 -11.20
CA ASP A 194 13.97 11.00 -10.58
C ASP A 194 13.97 9.47 -10.52
N ALA A 195 12.81 8.85 -10.24
CA ALA A 195 12.71 7.40 -10.16
C ALA A 195 12.56 6.76 -11.54
N LEU A 196 11.73 7.37 -12.41
CA LEU A 196 11.39 6.82 -13.72
C LEU A 196 12.19 7.45 -14.88
N GLU A 197 13.04 8.43 -14.59
CA GLU A 197 13.83 9.17 -15.58
C GLU A 197 12.98 9.77 -16.71
N ASN A 198 11.83 10.35 -16.35
CA ASN A 198 10.83 10.87 -17.28
C ASN A 198 10.35 9.81 -18.29
N GLY A 199 10.21 8.56 -17.83
CA GLY A 199 9.67 7.44 -18.61
C GLY A 199 10.71 6.67 -19.42
N LYS A 200 12.01 6.94 -19.25
CA LYS A 200 13.06 6.07 -19.81
C LYS A 200 13.06 4.68 -19.14
N LYS A 201 12.69 4.62 -17.87
CA LYS A 201 12.50 3.36 -17.14
C LYS A 201 11.02 3.03 -17.05
N SER A 202 10.69 1.74 -17.18
CA SER A 202 9.32 1.25 -16.95
C SER A 202 8.95 1.32 -15.47
N PHE A 203 9.91 1.00 -14.60
CA PHE A 203 9.79 1.04 -13.15
C PHE A 203 11.04 1.68 -12.54
N ALA A 204 10.98 2.14 -11.30
CA ALA A 204 12.17 2.62 -10.60
C ALA A 204 13.23 1.51 -10.43
N GLY A 205 12.80 0.25 -10.35
CA GLY A 205 13.66 -0.94 -10.44
C GLY A 205 14.21 -1.27 -11.86
N GLY A 206 13.91 -0.48 -12.88
CA GLY A 206 14.32 -0.71 -14.27
C GLY A 206 13.28 -1.51 -15.05
N ASP A 207 13.63 -2.75 -15.43
CA ASP A 207 12.76 -3.65 -16.20
C ASP A 207 11.66 -4.31 -15.36
N LYS A 208 11.86 -4.38 -14.03
CA LYS A 208 10.90 -4.93 -13.07
C LYS A 208 10.71 -3.96 -11.90
N PRO A 209 9.53 -3.96 -11.26
CA PRO A 209 9.30 -3.14 -10.08
C PRO A 209 10.17 -3.60 -8.91
N HIS A 210 10.73 -2.62 -8.20
CA HIS A 210 11.39 -2.84 -6.91
C HIS A 210 10.46 -2.47 -5.75
N LEU A 211 10.88 -2.66 -4.50
CA LEU A 211 10.03 -2.39 -3.33
C LEU A 211 9.55 -0.93 -3.24
N GLY A 212 10.34 0.02 -3.74
CA GLY A 212 9.94 1.43 -3.81
C GLY A 212 8.78 1.68 -4.79
N ASP A 213 8.72 0.95 -5.91
CA ASP A 213 7.58 1.03 -6.85
C ASP A 213 6.31 0.53 -6.18
N VAL A 214 6.40 -0.64 -5.52
CA VAL A 214 5.28 -1.25 -4.77
C VAL A 214 4.78 -0.29 -3.70
N ALA A 215 5.68 0.38 -2.99
CA ALA A 215 5.32 1.31 -1.94
C ALA A 215 4.61 2.56 -2.47
N VAL A 216 5.18 3.22 -3.48
CA VAL A 216 4.58 4.43 -4.10
C VAL A 216 3.24 4.08 -4.76
N PHE A 217 3.17 2.94 -5.45
CA PHE A 217 1.93 2.44 -6.04
C PHE A 217 0.86 2.23 -4.99
N GLY A 218 1.17 1.52 -3.89
CA GLY A 218 0.23 1.29 -2.81
C GLY A 218 -0.26 2.59 -2.16
N VAL A 219 0.62 3.58 -1.97
CA VAL A 219 0.21 4.91 -1.47
C VAL A 219 -0.78 5.56 -2.43
N LEU A 220 -0.49 5.65 -3.73
CA LEU A 220 -1.39 6.27 -4.71
C LEU A 220 -2.70 5.50 -4.91
N ARG A 221 -2.66 4.16 -4.85
CA ARG A 221 -3.84 3.29 -4.95
C ARG A 221 -4.87 3.54 -3.86
N SER A 222 -4.47 4.11 -2.71
CA SER A 222 -5.43 4.52 -1.67
C SER A 222 -6.44 5.60 -2.11
N LEU A 223 -6.16 6.29 -3.22
CA LEU A 223 -7.05 7.28 -3.81
C LEU A 223 -8.08 6.68 -4.78
N GLN A 224 -7.95 5.40 -5.15
CA GLN A 224 -8.75 4.77 -6.19
C GLN A 224 -10.26 4.94 -5.96
N GLY A 225 -10.96 5.38 -7.00
CA GLY A 225 -12.40 5.67 -6.95
C GLY A 225 -12.76 7.08 -6.50
N LEU A 226 -11.80 7.91 -6.10
CA LEU A 226 -12.01 9.32 -5.73
C LEU A 226 -11.67 10.25 -6.91
N SER A 227 -12.21 11.47 -6.91
CA SER A 227 -11.98 12.44 -8.00
C SER A 227 -10.50 12.76 -8.17
N ILE A 228 -9.77 12.92 -7.06
CA ILE A 228 -8.33 13.20 -7.08
C ILE A 228 -7.51 12.11 -7.78
N HIS A 229 -7.92 10.84 -7.72
CA HIS A 229 -7.23 9.77 -8.45
C HIS A 229 -7.39 9.95 -9.96
N LYS A 230 -8.60 10.32 -10.40
CA LYS A 230 -8.88 10.61 -11.80
C LYS A 230 -8.15 11.88 -12.27
N GLU A 231 -8.18 12.94 -11.47
CA GLU A 231 -7.47 14.19 -11.73
C GLU A 231 -5.96 13.93 -11.89
N LEU A 232 -5.38 13.17 -10.95
CA LEU A 232 -3.95 12.89 -10.90
C LEU A 232 -3.45 12.06 -12.08
N LEU A 233 -4.22 11.04 -12.50
CA LEU A 233 -3.81 10.12 -13.56
C LEU A 233 -4.24 10.56 -14.96
N PHE A 234 -5.44 11.12 -15.14
CA PHE A 234 -6.04 11.29 -16.47
C PHE A 234 -6.18 12.75 -16.91
N GLU A 235 -6.33 13.68 -15.98
CA GLU A 235 -6.57 15.10 -16.32
C GLU A 235 -5.28 15.93 -16.21
N GLY A 236 -4.31 15.45 -15.45
CA GLY A 236 -3.16 16.22 -14.99
C GLY A 236 -1.90 16.21 -15.86
N SER A 237 -1.97 16.05 -17.19
CA SER A 237 -0.79 16.10 -18.09
C SER A 237 0.42 15.27 -17.61
N ARG A 238 0.19 14.08 -17.04
CA ARG A 238 1.24 13.20 -16.47
C ARG A 238 1.25 11.80 -17.12
N PRO A 239 1.52 11.71 -18.43
CA PRO A 239 1.48 10.43 -19.14
C PRO A 239 2.51 9.42 -18.62
N CYS A 240 3.63 9.89 -18.06
CA CYS A 240 4.62 9.03 -17.43
C CYS A 240 4.07 8.36 -16.15
N LEU A 241 3.40 9.12 -15.28
CA LEU A 241 2.75 8.55 -14.10
C LEU A 241 1.63 7.58 -14.51
N GLU A 242 0.78 8.00 -15.44
CA GLU A 242 -0.34 7.18 -15.92
C GLU A 242 0.13 5.82 -16.43
N LYS A 243 1.10 5.81 -17.33
CA LYS A 243 1.68 4.58 -17.88
C LYS A 243 2.28 3.71 -16.77
N TRP A 244 3.13 4.28 -15.91
CA TRP A 244 3.74 3.53 -14.81
C TRP A 244 2.70 2.95 -13.85
N TYR A 245 1.63 3.70 -13.54
CA TYR A 245 0.58 3.24 -12.64
C TYR A 245 -0.15 2.03 -13.21
N PHE A 246 -0.49 2.06 -14.51
CA PHE A 246 -1.12 0.92 -15.18
C PHE A 246 -0.20 -0.28 -15.34
N ASP A 247 1.10 -0.06 -15.56
CA ASP A 247 2.07 -1.15 -15.58
C ASP A 247 2.23 -1.77 -14.18
N MET A 248 2.20 -0.96 -13.12
CA MET A 248 2.15 -1.45 -11.74
C MET A 248 0.85 -2.22 -11.41
N GLU A 249 -0.31 -1.79 -11.92
CA GLU A 249 -1.56 -2.56 -11.75
C GLU A 249 -1.45 -3.97 -12.36
N LYS A 250 -0.75 -4.12 -13.50
CA LYS A 250 -0.51 -5.42 -14.12
C LYS A 250 0.45 -6.29 -13.31
N GLU A 251 1.55 -5.69 -12.83
CA GLU A 251 2.57 -6.41 -12.04
C GLU A 251 2.07 -6.82 -10.65
N VAL A 252 1.28 -5.97 -9.99
CA VAL A 252 0.68 -6.26 -8.68
C VAL A 252 -0.50 -7.24 -8.81
N GLY A 253 -1.22 -7.18 -9.93
CA GLY A 253 -2.34 -8.06 -10.21
C GLY A 253 -3.60 -7.72 -9.42
N ASN A 254 -4.58 -8.63 -9.47
CA ASN A 254 -5.85 -8.47 -8.75
C ASN A 254 -5.63 -8.58 -7.24
N SER A 255 -6.40 -7.80 -6.47
CA SER A 255 -6.30 -7.87 -5.02
C SER A 255 -6.72 -9.24 -4.50
N LEU A 256 -5.91 -9.77 -3.57
CA LEU A 256 -6.17 -11.03 -2.86
C LEU A 256 -6.85 -10.79 -1.50
N GLU A 257 -7.48 -9.62 -1.34
CA GLU A 257 -8.21 -9.19 -0.15
C GLU A 257 -9.53 -9.95 0.03
N GLU A 258 -9.72 -10.51 1.23
CA GLU A 258 -11.01 -10.97 1.72
C GLU A 258 -11.52 -10.03 2.83
N VAL A 259 -12.64 -9.35 2.58
CA VAL A 259 -13.23 -8.42 3.56
C VAL A 259 -13.99 -9.20 4.63
N VAL A 260 -13.54 -9.08 5.89
CA VAL A 260 -14.19 -9.74 7.03
C VAL A 260 -15.53 -9.06 7.32
N SER A 261 -16.61 -9.85 7.30
CA SER A 261 -17.97 -9.34 7.49
C SER A 261 -18.43 -9.27 8.95
N ASN A 262 -17.78 -10.02 9.86
CA ASN A 262 -18.08 -10.03 11.29
C ASN A 262 -16.78 -10.30 12.09
N PRO A 263 -15.97 -9.25 12.32
CA PRO A 263 -14.66 -9.34 12.95
C PRO A 263 -14.71 -9.42 14.48
#